data_AF-A0A2V6RMT4-F1
#
_entry.id   AF-A0A2V6RMT4-F1
#
_cell.length_a   1.000
_cell.length_b   1.000
_cell.length_c   1.000
_cell.angle_alpha   90.00
_cell.angle_beta   90.00
_cell.angle_gamma   90.00
#
_symmetry.space_group_name_H-M   'P 1'
#
loop_
_entity.id
_entity.type
_entity.pdbx_description
1 polymer ?
#
loop_
_entity_poly.entity_id
_entity_poly.type
_entity_poly.pdbx_seq_one_letter_code
_entity_poly.pdbx_strand_id
1 'polypeptide(L)'
;MGQGDGGVGPASDVGQSGVGNGASGQRGFALVMALVLLMLVSVWTVALLQLAGSEGILAANLADNSQARACAEAGLELALAQLQNPSGSPWGAHSLEADGVIVCTFSTAPAWVSATEVSVMSTANTAGPRPATAVARQSLIYDATASRWVVKPGTYRES
;
A
#
# COMPACT_ATOMS: atom_id res chain seq x y z
N MET A 1 25.19 -37.39 100.89
CA MET A 1 26.54 -37.70 100.36
C MET A 1 26.35 -38.42 99.03
N GLY A 2 26.96 -37.93 97.95
CA GLY A 2 27.01 -38.63 96.65
C GLY A 2 26.37 -37.84 95.50
N GLN A 3 27.20 -37.07 94.81
CA GLN A 3 26.95 -36.26 93.63
C GLN A 3 26.97 -37.11 92.34
N GLY A 4 26.26 -36.68 91.29
CA GLY A 4 26.32 -37.27 89.96
C GLY A 4 25.58 -36.41 88.93
N ASP A 5 26.36 -35.64 88.16
CA ASP A 5 25.96 -34.65 87.17
C ASP A 5 25.26 -35.20 85.92
N GLY A 6 24.48 -34.32 85.29
CA GLY A 6 24.73 -33.98 83.89
C GLY A 6 23.81 -34.63 82.85
N GLY A 7 23.07 -33.79 82.11
CA GLY A 7 22.51 -34.18 80.82
C GLY A 7 21.28 -33.42 80.39
N VAL A 8 21.43 -32.13 80.13
CA VAL A 8 20.42 -31.25 79.52
C VAL A 8 20.23 -31.61 78.04
N GLY A 9 18.98 -31.68 77.58
CA GLY A 9 18.65 -31.62 76.16
C GLY A 9 17.18 -31.28 75.94
N PRO A 10 16.82 -30.00 75.71
CA PRO A 10 15.52 -29.61 75.18
C PRO A 10 15.60 -29.37 73.66
N ALA A 11 14.44 -29.06 73.11
CA ALA A 11 14.19 -28.37 71.84
C ALA A 11 14.05 -29.25 70.60
N SER A 12 12.78 -29.59 70.35
CA SER A 12 12.16 -29.39 69.04
C SER A 12 12.74 -28.19 68.29
N ASP A 13 13.41 -28.45 67.17
CA ASP A 13 13.61 -27.43 66.16
C ASP A 13 13.49 -28.07 64.77
N VAL A 14 12.25 -28.04 64.26
CA VAL A 14 11.95 -28.21 62.84
C VAL A 14 12.37 -26.90 62.16
N GLY A 15 13.68 -26.68 62.14
CA GLY A 15 14.34 -25.50 61.61
C GLY A 15 14.61 -25.66 60.13
N GLN A 16 13.55 -25.49 59.35
CA GLN A 16 13.51 -25.03 57.96
C GLN A 16 14.78 -24.23 57.58
N SER A 17 15.81 -24.89 57.04
CA SER A 17 17.06 -24.23 56.65
C SER A 17 17.61 -24.85 55.37
N GLY A 18 17.01 -24.44 54.26
CA GLY A 18 17.46 -24.83 52.92
C GLY A 18 16.94 -23.96 51.78
N VAL A 19 16.34 -22.80 52.07
CA VAL A 19 15.84 -21.85 51.05
C VAL A 19 16.58 -20.53 51.21
N GLY A 20 17.85 -20.49 50.78
CA GLY A 20 18.67 -19.27 50.94
C GLY A 20 19.66 -19.01 49.82
N ASN A 21 20.38 -20.04 49.34
CA ASN A 21 21.53 -19.83 48.45
C ASN A 21 21.25 -20.01 46.94
N GLY A 22 20.07 -20.48 46.53
CA GLY A 22 19.70 -20.56 45.10
C GLY A 22 19.18 -19.23 44.52
N ALA A 23 18.62 -18.35 45.36
CA ALA A 23 17.82 -17.24 44.89
C ALA A 23 18.64 -16.09 44.26
N SER A 24 19.87 -15.81 44.70
CA SER A 24 20.67 -14.68 44.21
C SER A 24 21.27 -14.92 42.82
N GLY A 25 21.83 -16.11 42.56
CA GLY A 25 22.32 -16.50 41.23
C GLY A 25 21.20 -16.65 40.20
N GLN A 26 20.04 -17.17 40.66
CA GLN A 26 18.85 -17.37 39.84
C GLN A 26 18.14 -16.05 39.52
N ARG A 27 18.21 -15.04 40.42
CA ARG A 27 17.77 -13.65 40.16
C ARG A 27 18.65 -12.95 39.13
N GLY A 28 19.98 -13.14 39.18
CA GLY A 28 20.90 -12.57 38.19
C GLY A 28 20.67 -13.13 36.79
N PHE A 29 20.53 -14.45 36.67
CA PHE A 29 20.20 -15.11 35.41
C PHE A 29 18.82 -14.72 34.88
N ALA A 30 17.81 -14.61 35.76
CA ALA A 30 16.48 -14.15 35.38
C ALA A 30 16.49 -12.71 34.83
N LEU A 31 17.30 -11.81 35.42
CA LEU A 31 17.43 -10.44 34.94
C LEU A 31 18.10 -10.39 33.55
N VAL A 32 19.15 -11.18 33.33
CA VAL A 32 19.81 -11.28 32.02
C VAL A 32 18.84 -11.84 30.97
N MET A 33 18.11 -12.91 31.28
CA MET A 33 17.10 -13.47 30.37
C MET A 33 15.96 -12.48 30.09
N ALA A 34 15.51 -11.73 31.10
CA ALA A 34 14.51 -10.69 30.91
C ALA A 34 15.00 -9.56 30.00
N LEU A 35 16.27 -9.14 30.11
CA LEU A 35 16.86 -8.14 29.22
C LEU A 35 16.98 -8.65 27.77
N VAL A 36 17.37 -9.90 27.57
CA VAL A 36 17.43 -10.52 26.22
C VAL A 36 16.04 -10.60 25.61
N LEU A 37 15.03 -11.02 26.39
CA LEU A 37 13.64 -11.05 25.95
C LEU A 37 13.11 -9.65 25.63
N LEU A 38 13.43 -8.64 26.46
CA LEU A 38 13.06 -7.26 26.20
C LEU A 38 13.73 -6.72 24.93
N MET A 39 15.00 -7.03 24.68
CA MET A 39 15.66 -6.67 23.42
C MET A 39 14.97 -7.32 22.20
N LEU A 40 14.65 -8.61 22.28
CA LEU A 40 13.95 -9.33 21.22
C LEU A 40 12.57 -8.70 20.93
N VAL A 41 11.78 -8.44 21.98
CA VAL A 41 10.47 -7.78 21.85
C VAL A 41 10.64 -6.37 21.27
N SER A 42 11.64 -5.61 21.71
CA SER A 42 11.90 -4.26 21.20
C SER A 42 12.21 -4.28 19.69
N VAL A 43 13.09 -5.18 19.24
CA VAL A 43 13.42 -5.33 17.81
C VAL A 43 12.18 -5.74 17.01
N TRP A 44 11.36 -6.65 17.53
CA TRP A 44 10.11 -7.06 16.90
C TRP A 44 9.10 -5.92 16.79
N THR A 45 8.91 -5.13 17.86
CA THR A 45 7.99 -3.99 17.82
C THR A 45 8.43 -2.93 16.82
N VAL A 46 9.73 -2.63 16.70
CA VAL A 46 10.26 -1.70 15.70
C VAL A 46 10.07 -2.25 14.27
N ALA A 47 10.31 -3.54 14.05
CA ALA A 47 10.10 -4.17 12.75
C ALA A 47 8.63 -4.09 12.31
N LEU A 48 7.69 -4.34 13.22
CA LEU A 48 6.26 -4.22 12.96
C LEU A 48 5.84 -2.76 12.69
N LEU A 49 6.44 -1.80 13.39
CA LEU A 49 6.16 -0.38 13.18
C LEU A 49 6.63 0.10 11.80
N GLN A 50 7.79 -0.36 11.34
CA GLN A 50 8.30 -0.08 9.99
C GLN A 50 7.42 -0.72 8.92
N LEU A 51 6.96 -1.95 9.15
CA LEU A 51 6.04 -2.64 8.25
C LEU A 51 4.70 -1.89 8.14
N ALA A 52 4.11 -1.48 9.26
CA ALA A 52 2.88 -0.69 9.29
C ALA A 52 3.03 0.68 8.60
N GLY A 53 4.21 1.33 8.73
CA GLY A 53 4.50 2.57 8.01
C GLY A 53 4.57 2.41 6.49
N SER A 54 4.94 1.22 6.00
CA SER A 54 5.07 0.95 4.56
C SER A 54 3.71 0.77 3.86
N GLU A 55 2.73 0.20 4.54
CA GLU A 55 1.39 -0.06 3.98
C GLU A 55 0.68 1.24 3.56
N GLY A 56 0.81 2.31 4.35
CA GLY A 56 0.21 3.60 4.02
C GLY A 56 0.79 4.23 2.74
N ILE A 57 2.11 4.07 2.54
CA ILE A 57 2.80 4.57 1.35
C ILE A 57 2.38 3.77 0.11
N LEU A 58 2.30 2.45 0.25
CA LEU A 58 1.87 1.54 -0.82
C LEU A 58 0.41 1.78 -1.21
N ALA A 59 -0.48 1.92 -0.23
CA ALA A 59 -1.90 2.19 -0.45
C ALA A 59 -2.11 3.53 -1.17
N ALA A 60 -1.40 4.58 -0.76
CA ALA A 60 -1.45 5.88 -1.43
C ALA A 60 -0.97 5.79 -2.89
N ASN A 61 0.16 5.12 -3.14
CA ASN A 61 0.67 4.95 -4.50
C ASN A 61 -0.29 4.13 -5.38
N LEU A 62 -0.94 3.10 -4.83
CA LEU A 62 -1.94 2.30 -5.54
C LEU A 62 -3.17 3.15 -5.89
N ALA A 63 -3.64 3.98 -4.96
CA ALA A 63 -4.74 4.91 -5.20
C ALA A 63 -4.38 5.92 -6.31
N ASP A 64 -3.22 6.57 -6.23
CA ASP A 64 -2.76 7.54 -7.23
C ASP A 64 -2.63 6.90 -8.63
N ASN A 65 -2.10 5.67 -8.72
CA ASN A 65 -2.01 4.93 -9.98
C ASN A 65 -3.40 4.56 -10.53
N SER A 66 -4.31 4.11 -9.66
CA SER A 66 -5.68 3.79 -10.08
C SER A 66 -6.43 5.01 -10.60
N GLN A 67 -6.21 6.17 -9.97
CA GLN A 67 -6.78 7.43 -10.37
C GLN A 67 -6.20 7.91 -11.71
N ALA A 68 -4.88 7.81 -11.90
CA ALA A 68 -4.24 8.14 -13.17
C ALA A 68 -4.82 7.31 -14.32
N ARG A 69 -5.02 6.00 -14.11
CA ARG A 69 -5.66 5.13 -15.11
C ARG A 69 -7.08 5.53 -15.42
N ALA A 70 -7.90 5.77 -14.39
CA ALA A 70 -9.28 6.21 -14.59
C ALA A 70 -9.34 7.53 -15.39
N CYS A 71 -8.41 8.46 -15.14
CA CYS A 71 -8.31 9.69 -15.91
C CYS A 71 -7.86 9.46 -17.36
N ALA A 72 -6.93 8.54 -17.60
CA ALA A 72 -6.52 8.18 -18.96
C ALA A 72 -7.68 7.55 -19.74
N GLU A 73 -8.45 6.68 -19.10
CA GLU A 73 -9.66 6.08 -19.68
C GLU A 73 -10.74 7.13 -19.99
N ALA A 74 -10.97 8.09 -19.08
CA ALA A 74 -11.90 9.20 -19.32
C ALA A 74 -11.52 10.01 -20.58
N GLY A 75 -10.23 10.20 -20.84
CA GLY A 75 -9.76 10.82 -22.08
C GLY A 75 -10.06 10.00 -23.33
N LEU A 76 -9.97 8.66 -23.27
CA LEU A 76 -10.39 7.80 -24.38
C LEU A 76 -11.90 7.91 -24.65
N GLU A 77 -12.72 7.94 -23.60
CA GLU A 77 -14.17 8.09 -23.74
C GLU A 77 -14.53 9.47 -24.32
N LEU A 78 -13.84 10.53 -23.90
CA LEU A 78 -14.02 11.86 -24.50
C LEU A 78 -13.64 11.88 -25.98
N ALA A 79 -12.53 11.24 -26.35
CA ALA A 79 -12.12 11.13 -27.74
C ALA A 79 -13.13 10.33 -28.58
N LEU A 80 -13.65 9.24 -28.05
CA LEU A 80 -14.69 8.45 -28.72
C LEU A 80 -15.99 9.25 -28.88
N ALA A 81 -16.42 9.97 -27.84
CA ALA A 81 -17.63 10.79 -27.88
C ALA A 81 -17.53 11.90 -28.94
N GLN A 82 -16.38 12.56 -29.05
CA GLN A 82 -16.15 13.60 -30.07
C GLN A 82 -15.97 13.03 -31.47
N LEU A 83 -15.41 11.81 -31.61
CA LEU A 83 -15.38 11.09 -32.88
C LEU A 83 -16.79 10.73 -33.36
N GLN A 84 -17.70 10.41 -32.44
CA GLN A 84 -19.10 10.10 -32.74
C GLN A 84 -19.93 11.35 -33.03
N ASN A 85 -19.71 12.43 -32.28
CA ASN A 85 -20.41 13.69 -32.45
C ASN A 85 -19.42 14.86 -32.34
N PRO A 86 -18.87 15.35 -33.48
CA PRO A 86 -17.84 16.37 -33.49
C PRO A 86 -18.43 17.72 -33.07
N SER A 87 -18.39 17.98 -31.77
CA SER A 87 -18.76 19.27 -31.17
C SER A 87 -17.56 20.16 -30.86
N GLY A 88 -16.35 19.59 -30.98
CA GLY A 88 -15.07 20.26 -30.83
C GLY A 88 -13.90 19.32 -31.13
N SER A 89 -12.68 19.77 -30.82
CA SER A 89 -11.49 18.90 -30.91
C SER A 89 -11.34 18.11 -29.60
N PRO A 90 -11.41 16.76 -29.62
CA PRO A 90 -11.04 15.97 -28.45
C PRO A 90 -9.54 16.03 -28.18
N TRP A 91 -8.75 16.41 -29.18
CA TRP A 91 -7.30 16.32 -29.16
C TRP A 91 -6.68 17.43 -28.32
N GLY A 92 -5.58 17.10 -27.65
CA GLY A 92 -4.86 18.01 -26.77
C GLY A 92 -5.21 17.79 -25.30
N ALA A 93 -4.78 18.75 -24.47
CA ALA A 93 -4.86 18.68 -23.01
C ALA A 93 -6.23 19.13 -22.48
N HIS A 94 -6.71 18.38 -21.50
CA HIS A 94 -7.95 18.62 -20.76
C HIS A 94 -7.69 18.44 -19.26
N SER A 95 -8.45 19.14 -18.43
CA SER A 95 -8.45 18.98 -16.98
C SER A 95 -9.76 18.33 -16.52
N LEU A 96 -9.65 17.42 -15.57
CA LEU A 96 -10.77 16.95 -14.77
C LEU A 96 -10.72 17.68 -13.44
N GLU A 97 -11.78 18.41 -13.16
CA GLU A 97 -11.93 19.19 -11.95
C GLU A 97 -13.03 18.58 -11.08
N ALA A 98 -12.77 18.48 -9.78
CA ALA A 98 -13.77 18.17 -8.76
C ALA A 98 -13.76 19.32 -7.76
N ASP A 99 -14.94 19.89 -7.48
CA ASP A 99 -15.11 21.00 -6.54
C ASP A 99 -14.20 22.22 -6.82
N GLY A 100 -13.88 22.48 -8.10
CA GLY A 100 -13.02 23.59 -8.52
C GLY A 100 -11.52 23.34 -8.35
N VAL A 101 -11.11 22.10 -8.02
CA VAL A 101 -9.71 21.68 -7.95
C VAL A 101 -9.42 20.72 -9.08
N ILE A 102 -8.33 20.96 -9.83
CA ILE A 102 -7.86 20.02 -10.85
C ILE A 102 -7.41 18.73 -10.15
N VAL A 103 -8.11 17.65 -10.42
CA VAL A 103 -7.83 16.31 -9.86
C VAL A 103 -6.81 15.59 -10.72
N CYS A 104 -6.96 15.70 -12.03
CA CYS A 104 -6.02 15.17 -13.00
C CYS A 104 -6.12 15.93 -14.32
N THR A 105 -5.07 15.83 -15.11
CA THR A 105 -5.03 16.32 -16.48
C THR A 105 -4.82 15.13 -17.39
N PHE A 106 -5.43 15.16 -18.58
CA PHE A 106 -5.16 14.16 -19.60
C PHE A 106 -4.99 14.83 -20.96
N SER A 107 -4.18 14.25 -21.81
CA SER A 107 -3.99 14.71 -23.19
C SER A 107 -4.31 13.57 -24.14
N THR A 108 -5.22 13.81 -25.08
CA THR A 108 -5.55 12.81 -26.10
C THR A 108 -4.90 13.16 -27.43
N ALA A 109 -4.37 12.15 -28.11
CA ALA A 109 -3.72 12.30 -29.40
C ALA A 109 -4.21 11.23 -30.38
N PRO A 110 -4.61 11.61 -31.61
CA PRO A 110 -4.96 10.67 -32.66
C PRO A 110 -3.72 10.26 -33.45
N ALA A 111 -3.62 8.97 -33.76
CA ALA A 111 -2.74 8.41 -34.77
C ALA A 111 -3.62 7.80 -35.87
N TRP A 112 -3.87 8.59 -36.92
CA TRP A 112 -4.66 8.15 -38.07
C TRP A 112 -3.86 7.11 -38.87
N VAL A 113 -4.38 5.89 -38.93
CA VAL A 113 -3.81 4.79 -39.72
C VAL A 113 -4.37 4.84 -41.14
N SER A 114 -5.66 5.16 -41.25
CA SER A 114 -6.35 5.40 -42.52
C SER A 114 -7.54 6.33 -42.31
N ALA A 115 -8.31 6.62 -43.37
CA ALA A 115 -9.54 7.41 -43.26
C ALA A 115 -10.62 6.72 -42.39
N THR A 116 -10.53 5.41 -42.19
CA THR A 116 -11.51 4.62 -41.42
C THR A 116 -10.89 3.94 -40.21
N GLU A 117 -9.62 4.20 -39.88
CA GLU A 117 -8.96 3.61 -38.72
C GLU A 117 -8.10 4.66 -38.00
N VAL A 118 -8.30 4.76 -36.68
CA VAL A 118 -7.55 5.66 -35.81
C VAL A 118 -7.12 4.93 -34.54
N SER A 119 -5.87 5.12 -34.14
CA SER A 119 -5.39 4.73 -32.81
C SER A 119 -5.39 5.96 -31.92
N VAL A 120 -6.14 5.93 -30.82
CA VAL A 120 -6.21 7.04 -29.87
C VAL A 120 -5.34 6.70 -28.67
N MET A 121 -4.50 7.64 -28.28
CA MET A 121 -3.72 7.58 -27.05
C MET A 121 -4.19 8.68 -26.11
N SER A 122 -4.39 8.35 -24.85
CA SER A 122 -4.70 9.27 -23.77
C SER A 122 -3.63 9.16 -22.70
N THR A 123 -2.93 10.23 -22.40
CA THR A 123 -1.92 10.29 -21.33
C THR A 123 -2.46 11.13 -20.19
N ALA A 124 -2.57 10.58 -18.99
CA ALA A 124 -3.06 11.29 -17.82
C ALA A 124 -2.00 11.47 -16.75
N ASN A 125 -2.10 12.58 -16.00
CA ASN A 125 -1.29 12.93 -14.85
C ASN A 125 -2.19 13.38 -13.70
N THR A 126 -2.03 12.80 -12.50
CA THR A 126 -2.74 13.25 -11.29
C THR A 126 -2.10 14.50 -10.70
N ALA A 127 -2.90 15.37 -10.08
CA ALA A 127 -2.46 16.63 -9.50
C ALA A 127 -2.02 16.52 -8.02
N GLY A 128 -1.84 15.29 -7.52
CA GLY A 128 -1.55 15.01 -6.11
C GLY A 128 -0.09 15.26 -5.69
N PRO A 129 0.21 15.10 -4.38
CA PRO A 129 1.57 15.22 -3.83
C PRO A 129 2.57 14.24 -4.45
N ARG A 130 2.05 13.15 -5.01
CA ARG A 130 2.77 12.14 -5.78
C ARG A 130 2.09 12.02 -7.14
N PRO A 131 2.50 12.82 -8.14
CA PRO A 131 1.90 12.73 -9.45
C PRO A 131 2.16 11.33 -10.01
N ALA A 132 1.08 10.66 -10.41
CA ALA A 132 1.11 9.39 -11.12
C ALA A 132 0.74 9.65 -12.57
N THR A 133 1.43 8.95 -13.47
CA THR A 133 1.19 9.02 -14.91
C THR A 133 0.66 7.69 -15.40
N ALA A 134 -0.41 7.72 -16.19
CA ALA A 134 -0.94 6.56 -16.88
C ALA A 134 -1.18 6.87 -18.35
N VAL A 135 -1.11 5.84 -19.19
CA VAL A 135 -1.35 5.96 -20.62
C VAL A 135 -2.36 4.90 -21.01
N ALA A 136 -3.46 5.34 -21.61
CA ALA A 136 -4.45 4.46 -22.18
C ALA A 136 -4.44 4.53 -23.71
N ARG A 137 -4.57 3.39 -24.40
CA ARG A 137 -4.62 3.33 -25.86
C ARG A 137 -5.77 2.47 -26.36
N GLN A 138 -6.38 2.91 -27.46
CA GLN A 138 -7.42 2.15 -28.12
C GLN A 138 -7.46 2.42 -29.63
N SER A 139 -7.52 1.34 -30.41
CA SER A 139 -7.73 1.41 -31.85
C SER A 139 -9.22 1.34 -32.18
N LEU A 140 -9.66 2.24 -33.05
CA LEU A 140 -11.04 2.39 -33.48
C LEU A 140 -11.12 2.27 -35.00
N ILE A 141 -12.19 1.65 -35.49
CA ILE A 141 -12.54 1.57 -36.91
C ILE A 141 -13.90 2.25 -37.10
N TYR A 142 -14.06 2.94 -38.23
CA TYR A 142 -15.34 3.48 -38.65
C TYR A 142 -16.20 2.40 -39.30
N ASP A 143 -17.34 2.09 -38.67
CA ASP A 143 -18.39 1.23 -39.24
C ASP A 143 -19.33 2.09 -40.09
N ALA A 144 -19.20 1.97 -41.41
CA ALA A 144 -20.02 2.70 -42.37
C ALA A 144 -21.51 2.31 -42.31
N THR A 145 -21.83 1.09 -41.87
CA THR A 145 -23.22 0.61 -41.79
C THR A 145 -23.95 1.27 -40.63
N ALA A 146 -23.29 1.37 -39.48
CA ALA A 146 -23.82 2.01 -38.28
C ALA A 146 -23.48 3.51 -38.19
N SER A 147 -22.74 4.05 -39.17
CA SER A 147 -22.22 5.42 -39.20
C SER A 147 -21.58 5.86 -37.87
N ARG A 148 -20.75 4.98 -37.29
CA ARG A 148 -20.14 5.21 -35.97
C ARG A 148 -18.74 4.62 -35.87
N TRP A 149 -17.94 5.19 -34.98
CA TRP A 149 -16.67 4.61 -34.57
C TRP A 149 -16.89 3.48 -33.56
N VAL A 150 -16.23 2.34 -33.79
CA VAL A 150 -16.26 1.16 -32.94
C VAL A 150 -14.85 0.69 -32.62
N VAL A 151 -14.69 -0.07 -31.54
CA VAL A 151 -13.40 -0.68 -31.18
C VAL A 151 -12.97 -1.65 -32.27
N LYS A 152 -11.71 -1.57 -32.70
CA LYS A 152 -11.14 -2.47 -33.70
C LYS A 152 -11.15 -3.90 -33.15
N PRO A 153 -11.77 -4.88 -33.86
CA PRO A 153 -11.75 -6.27 -33.44
C PRO A 153 -10.33 -6.80 -33.27
N GLY A 154 -10.10 -7.61 -32.23
CA GLY A 154 -8.78 -8.17 -31.94
C GLY A 154 -7.77 -7.19 -31.35
N THR A 155 -8.18 -5.95 -31.06
CA THR A 155 -7.36 -5.01 -30.27
C THR A 155 -7.87 -4.94 -28.84
N TYR A 156 -6.94 -4.77 -27.90
CA TYR A 156 -7.22 -4.61 -26.49
C TYR A 156 -6.99 -3.16 -26.09
N ARG A 157 -7.73 -2.70 -25.08
CA ARG A 157 -7.44 -1.43 -24.43
C ARG A 157 -6.20 -1.65 -23.55
N GLU A 158 -5.17 -0.85 -23.77
CA GLU A 158 -3.96 -0.82 -22.93
C GLU A 158 -4.12 0.32 -21.93
N SER A 159 -3.84 0.12 -20.64
CA SER A 159 -3.96 1.12 -19.54
C SER A 159 -3.01 0.85 -18.38
#